data_AF-A0AB35LB87-F1
#
_entry.id   AF-A0AB35LB87-F1
#
_cell.length_a   1.000
_cell.length_b   1.000
_cell.length_c   1.000
_cell.angle_alpha   90.00
_cell.angle_beta   90.00
_cell.angle_gamma   90.00
#
_symmetry.space_group_name_H-M   'P 1'
#
loop_
_entity.id
_entity.type
_entity.pdbx_description
1 polymer ?
#
loop_
_entity_poly.entity_id
_entity_poly.type
_entity_poly.pdbx_seq_one_letter_code
_entity_poly.pdbx_strand_id
1 'polypeptide(L)'
;MEKKNHPLQVASQDNATASILSKNPPKKHRARLYMLGTGINGFTENEILIHCRLSSARNYASELERKLDITLDRIDEPNPDGIGSHYRYRFKTAQDAQKVINLINERAEQGNYQTLDKVHVNNILSLYPTK
;
A
#
# COMPACT_ATOMS: atom_id res chain seq x y z
N MET A 1 -28.01 -19.52 46.44
CA MET A 1 -27.94 -19.41 44.97
C MET A 1 -28.64 -18.12 44.60
N GLU A 2 -27.90 -17.00 44.59
CA GLU A 2 -28.45 -15.67 44.29
C GLU A 2 -27.87 -15.20 42.96
N LYS A 3 -28.74 -14.98 41.98
CA LYS A 3 -28.38 -14.47 40.66
C LYS A 3 -28.16 -12.96 40.80
N LYS A 4 -26.90 -12.52 40.71
CA LYS A 4 -26.56 -11.09 40.68
C LYS A 4 -26.98 -10.54 39.31
N ASN A 5 -27.93 -9.62 39.32
CA ASN A 5 -28.46 -8.96 38.12
C ASN A 5 -27.33 -8.22 37.39
N HIS A 6 -27.13 -8.57 36.11
CA HIS A 6 -26.27 -7.81 35.20
C HIS A 6 -27.02 -6.54 34.76
N PRO A 7 -26.43 -5.34 34.87
CA PRO A 7 -27.03 -4.16 34.27
C PRO A 7 -26.98 -4.30 32.75
N LEU A 8 -28.15 -4.19 32.12
CA LEU A 8 -28.29 -4.07 30.67
C LEU A 8 -27.51 -2.83 30.21
N GLN A 9 -26.46 -3.02 29.41
CA GLN A 9 -25.83 -1.92 28.70
C GLN A 9 -26.83 -1.40 27.67
N VAL A 10 -27.43 -0.28 27.99
CA VAL A 10 -28.25 0.53 27.10
C VAL A 10 -27.36 1.00 25.94
N ALA A 11 -27.78 0.68 24.72
CA ALA A 11 -27.17 1.19 23.51
C ALA A 11 -27.19 2.72 23.54
N SER A 12 -26.02 3.34 23.65
CA SER A 12 -25.89 4.77 23.35
C SER A 12 -25.78 4.91 21.84
N GLN A 13 -26.95 5.02 21.19
CA GLN A 13 -27.04 5.85 19.99
C GLN A 13 -26.70 7.27 20.45
N ASP A 14 -25.62 7.82 19.89
CA ASP A 14 -25.48 9.22 19.48
C ASP A 14 -24.01 9.59 19.38
N ASN A 15 -23.52 9.61 18.15
CA ASN A 15 -22.70 10.70 17.60
C ASN A 15 -22.53 10.47 16.09
N ALA A 16 -23.67 10.55 15.39
CA ALA A 16 -23.74 10.70 13.94
C ALA A 16 -23.27 12.11 13.52
N THR A 17 -22.03 12.47 13.87
CA THR A 17 -21.36 13.73 13.47
C THR A 17 -19.90 13.82 13.96
N ALA A 18 -19.28 12.72 14.42
CA ALA A 18 -17.85 12.71 14.73
C ALA A 18 -17.02 12.42 13.47
N SER A 19 -16.52 13.48 12.85
CA SER A 19 -15.43 13.52 11.88
C SER A 19 -15.67 12.92 10.48
N ILE A 20 -15.97 13.79 9.51
CA ILE A 20 -15.52 13.60 8.12
C ILE A 20 -14.00 13.89 8.07
N LEU A 21 -13.21 13.28 8.97
CA LEU A 21 -11.79 13.17 8.74
C LEU A 21 -11.65 12.18 7.58
N SER A 22 -10.98 12.58 6.50
CA SER A 22 -10.59 11.64 5.46
C SER A 22 -9.97 10.42 6.14
N LYS A 23 -10.57 9.23 6.00
CA LYS A 23 -10.03 8.02 6.62
C LYS A 23 -8.57 7.90 6.20
N ASN A 24 -7.68 7.78 7.18
CA ASN A 24 -6.26 7.58 6.90
C ASN A 24 -6.11 6.37 5.96
N PRO A 25 -5.38 6.50 4.83
CA PRO A 25 -5.24 5.40 3.90
C PRO A 25 -4.64 4.15 4.58
N PRO A 26 -5.14 2.94 4.28
CA PRO A 26 -4.64 1.70 4.86
C PRO A 26 -3.14 1.49 4.61
N LYS A 27 -2.50 0.63 5.43
CA LYS A 27 -1.06 0.28 5.33
C LYS A 27 -0.62 -0.06 3.91
N LYS A 28 -1.40 -0.90 3.20
CA LYS A 28 -1.11 -1.32 1.82
C LYS A 28 -1.22 -0.18 0.82
N HIS A 29 -2.08 0.82 1.06
CA HIS A 29 -2.18 1.97 0.18
C HIS A 29 -0.87 2.78 0.21
N ARG A 30 -0.40 3.12 1.42
CA ARG A 30 0.86 3.86 1.59
C ARG A 30 2.05 3.10 1.01
N ALA A 31 2.13 1.79 1.26
CA ALA A 31 3.20 0.96 0.71
C ALA A 31 3.20 0.94 -0.82
N ARG A 32 2.04 0.77 -1.46
CA ARG A 32 1.95 0.76 -2.93
C ARG A 32 2.31 2.11 -3.55
N LEU A 33 1.95 3.22 -2.89
CA LEU A 33 2.40 4.54 -3.32
C LEU A 33 3.91 4.69 -3.22
N TYR A 34 4.52 4.24 -2.12
CA TYR A 34 5.98 4.24 -2.00
C TYR A 34 6.63 3.41 -3.10
N MET A 35 6.16 2.18 -3.32
CA MET A 35 6.64 1.30 -4.39
C MET A 35 6.60 1.97 -5.76
N LEU A 36 5.48 2.60 -6.11
CA LEU A 36 5.29 3.33 -7.36
C LEU A 36 6.16 4.59 -7.46
N GLY A 37 6.39 5.28 -6.34
CA GLY A 37 7.22 6.48 -6.29
C GLY A 37 8.71 6.21 -6.51
N THR A 38 9.16 4.94 -6.38
CA THR A 38 10.56 4.59 -6.60
C THR A 38 10.98 4.52 -8.07
N GLY A 39 10.02 4.44 -9.01
CA GLY A 39 10.34 4.45 -10.44
C GLY A 39 11.23 3.28 -10.86
N ILE A 40 12.15 3.57 -11.79
CA ILE A 40 13.18 2.63 -12.25
C ILE A 40 14.18 2.20 -11.17
N ASN A 41 14.28 2.93 -10.06
CA ASN A 41 15.18 2.56 -8.97
C ASN A 41 14.60 1.39 -8.16
N GLY A 42 13.29 1.16 -8.21
CA GLY A 42 12.65 0.08 -7.48
C GLY A 42 12.74 0.22 -5.97
N PHE A 43 12.24 -0.79 -5.26
CA PHE A 43 12.09 -0.77 -3.81
C PHE A 43 12.51 -2.09 -3.18
N THR A 44 12.93 -2.03 -1.91
CA THR A 44 13.14 -3.22 -1.08
C THR A 44 12.04 -3.34 -0.03
N GLU A 45 11.87 -4.54 0.54
CA GLU A 45 10.92 -4.72 1.64
C GLU A 45 11.29 -3.85 2.85
N ASN A 46 12.58 -3.71 3.16
CA ASN A 46 13.05 -2.92 4.29
C ASN A 46 12.78 -1.41 4.12
N GLU A 47 13.02 -0.88 2.91
CA GLU A 47 12.69 0.51 2.58
C GLU A 47 11.20 0.81 2.82
N ILE A 48 10.31 -0.10 2.42
CA ILE A 48 8.88 0.04 2.69
C ILE A 48 8.60 0.09 4.20
N LEU A 49 9.23 -0.79 5.00
CA LEU A 49 9.04 -0.79 6.45
C LEU A 49 9.40 0.58 7.06
N ILE A 50 10.56 1.11 6.68
CA ILE A 50 11.10 2.38 7.19
C ILE A 50 10.25 3.56 6.71
N HIS A 51 10.07 3.71 5.39
CA HIS A 51 9.41 4.89 4.82
C HIS A 51 7.90 4.91 5.05
N CYS A 52 7.24 3.75 5.09
CA CYS A 52 5.80 3.66 5.33
C CYS A 52 5.42 3.41 6.79
N ARG A 53 6.41 3.33 7.70
CA ARG A 53 6.26 3.05 9.14
C ARG A 53 5.41 1.81 9.38
N LEU A 54 5.81 0.69 8.78
CA LEU A 54 5.11 -0.59 8.83
C LEU A 54 5.90 -1.60 9.66
N SER A 55 5.19 -2.48 10.38
CA SER A 55 5.79 -3.61 11.09
C SER A 55 6.00 -4.83 10.19
N SER A 56 5.39 -4.85 9.00
CA SER A 56 5.55 -5.92 8.01
C SER A 56 5.13 -5.42 6.62
N ALA A 57 5.93 -5.78 5.62
CA ALA A 57 5.68 -5.58 4.19
C ALA A 57 5.74 -6.90 3.41
N ARG A 58 5.85 -8.04 4.12
CA ARG A 58 6.02 -9.35 3.50
C ARG A 58 4.89 -9.62 2.51
N ASN A 59 5.26 -10.22 1.39
CA ASN A 59 4.35 -10.63 0.32
C ASN A 59 3.63 -9.48 -0.41
N TYR A 60 3.97 -8.21 -0.18
CA TYR A 60 3.25 -7.13 -0.87
C TYR A 60 3.57 -7.13 -2.38
N ALA A 61 4.83 -7.37 -2.74
CA ALA A 61 5.28 -7.52 -4.12
C ALA A 61 4.57 -8.71 -4.81
N SER A 62 4.66 -9.90 -4.22
CA SER A 62 4.03 -11.12 -4.77
C SER A 62 2.50 -11.06 -4.78
N GLU A 63 1.86 -10.34 -3.85
CA GLU A 63 0.43 -10.07 -3.89
C GLU A 63 0.06 -9.21 -5.11
N LEU A 64 0.84 -8.19 -5.46
CA LEU A 64 0.59 -7.37 -6.64
C LEU A 64 0.75 -8.18 -7.92
N GLU A 65 1.82 -8.96 -8.04
CA GLU A 65 2.05 -9.85 -9.19
C GLU A 65 0.85 -10.77 -9.43
N ARG A 66 0.39 -11.47 -8.38
CA ARG A 66 -0.74 -12.40 -8.48
C ARG A 66 -2.07 -11.70 -8.78
N LYS A 67 -2.32 -10.52 -8.19
CA LYS A 67 -3.61 -9.82 -8.34
C LYS A 67 -3.78 -9.13 -9.67
N LEU A 68 -2.68 -8.62 -10.23
CA LEU A 68 -2.71 -7.74 -11.39
C LEU A 68 -2.15 -8.41 -12.65
N ASP A 69 -1.71 -9.66 -12.51
CA ASP A 69 -1.04 -10.42 -13.56
C ASP A 69 0.10 -9.58 -14.17
N ILE A 70 1.02 -9.19 -13.28
CA ILE A 70 2.25 -8.47 -13.62
C ILE A 70 3.44 -9.26 -13.11
N THR A 71 4.62 -9.01 -13.68
CA THR A 71 5.86 -9.59 -13.20
C THR A 71 6.82 -8.47 -12.81
N LEU A 72 7.27 -8.46 -11.56
CA LEU A 72 8.27 -7.51 -11.11
C LEU A 72 9.67 -8.02 -11.50
N ASP A 73 10.53 -7.10 -11.92
CA ASP A 73 11.96 -7.39 -11.93
C ASP A 73 12.43 -7.65 -10.50
N ARG A 74 13.33 -8.61 -10.34
CA ARG A 74 14.01 -8.91 -9.07
C ARG A 74 15.50 -8.77 -9.30
N ILE A 75 16.10 -7.79 -8.65
CA ILE A 75 17.54 -7.56 -8.67
C ILE A 75 18.07 -8.00 -7.31
N ASP A 76 19.09 -8.84 -7.32
CA ASP A 76 19.76 -9.26 -6.09
C ASP A 76 20.58 -8.09 -5.54
N GLU A 77 20.30 -7.68 -4.30
CA GLU A 77 20.98 -6.60 -3.61
C GLU A 77 21.67 -7.15 -2.35
N PRO A 78 23.01 -7.08 -2.29
CA PRO A 78 23.75 -7.53 -1.11
C PRO A 78 23.29 -6.78 0.15
N ASN A 79 23.20 -7.50 1.27
CA ASN A 79 22.92 -6.85 2.54
C ASN A 79 24.07 -5.91 2.94
N PRO A 80 23.80 -4.77 3.61
CA PRO A 80 24.84 -3.82 4.01
C PRO A 80 25.91 -4.40 4.95
N ASP A 81 25.58 -5.46 5.70
CA ASP A 81 26.50 -6.19 6.57
C ASP A 81 27.39 -7.21 5.81
N GLY A 82 27.18 -7.35 4.50
CA GLY A 82 27.89 -8.29 3.64
C GLY A 82 27.41 -9.73 3.74
N ILE A 83 26.35 -10.04 4.50
CA ILE A 83 25.88 -11.40 4.73
C ILE A 83 24.54 -11.62 4.02
N GLY A 84 24.58 -12.34 2.90
CA GLY A 84 23.40 -12.64 2.09
C GLY A 84 22.91 -11.44 1.28
N SER A 85 21.74 -11.59 0.68
CA SER A 85 21.13 -10.61 -0.19
C SER A 85 19.62 -10.57 -0.02
N HIS A 86 19.01 -9.51 -0.52
CA HIS A 86 17.56 -9.36 -0.62
C HIS A 86 17.20 -8.86 -2.02
N TYR A 87 15.93 -9.01 -2.40
CA TYR A 87 15.48 -8.50 -3.68
C TYR A 87 15.11 -7.02 -3.62
N ARG A 88 15.63 -6.29 -4.59
CA ARG A 88 15.06 -5.02 -5.06
C ARG A 88 14.07 -5.31 -6.17
N TYR A 89 12.83 -4.90 -5.94
CA TYR A 89 11.72 -5.10 -6.87
C TYR A 89 11.50 -3.86 -7.72
N ARG A 90 11.17 -4.05 -9.00
CA ARG A 90 10.85 -2.94 -9.90
C ARG A 90 9.69 -3.27 -10.83
N PHE A 91 8.80 -2.31 -11.03
CA PHE A 91 7.79 -2.38 -12.08
C PHE A 91 8.45 -2.17 -13.44
N LYS A 92 8.18 -3.05 -14.39
CA LYS A 92 8.86 -3.06 -15.69
C LYS A 92 8.47 -1.87 -16.55
N THR A 93 7.18 -1.53 -16.56
CA THR A 93 6.60 -0.57 -17.50
C THR A 93 5.62 0.38 -16.82
N ALA A 94 5.36 1.52 -17.47
CA ALA A 94 4.30 2.42 -17.08
C ALA A 94 2.92 1.74 -17.11
N GLN A 95 2.72 0.72 -17.96
CA GLN A 95 1.49 -0.07 -18.00
C GLN A 95 1.28 -0.89 -16.72
N ASP A 96 2.34 -1.54 -16.21
CA ASP A 96 2.26 -2.27 -14.94
C ASP A 96 2.03 -1.32 -13.76
N ALA A 97 2.72 -0.17 -13.76
CA ALA A 97 2.50 0.88 -12.77
C ALA A 97 1.04 1.38 -12.80
N GLN A 98 0.45 1.59 -13.99
CA GLN A 98 -0.94 2.00 -14.16
C GLN A 98 -1.93 0.98 -13.57
N LYS A 99 -1.69 -0.32 -13.72
CA LYS A 99 -2.52 -1.36 -13.09
C LYS A 99 -2.54 -1.22 -11.56
N VAL A 100 -1.40 -0.91 -10.95
CA VAL A 100 -1.31 -0.69 -9.51
C VAL A 100 -1.99 0.61 -9.09
N ILE A 101 -1.85 1.70 -9.87
CA ILE A 101 -2.58 2.96 -9.65
C ILE A 101 -4.09 2.72 -9.67
N ASN A 102 -4.59 1.96 -10.64
CA ASN A 102 -6.01 1.61 -10.73
C ASN A 102 -6.47 0.85 -9.47
N LEU A 103 -5.68 -0.12 -9.01
CA LEU A 103 -5.97 -0.84 -7.77
C LEU A 103 -5.95 0.09 -6.54
N ILE A 104 -5.05 1.06 -6.48
CA ILE A 104 -4.99 2.05 -5.38
C ILE A 104 -6.27 2.88 -5.36
N ASN A 105 -6.70 3.39 -6.51
CA ASN A 105 -7.91 4.21 -6.64
C ASN A 105 -9.18 3.41 -6.35
N GLU A 106 -9.31 2.19 -6.88
CA GLU A 106 -10.43 1.29 -6.59
C GLU A 106 -10.59 1.05 -5.08
N ARG A 107 -9.48 0.83 -4.37
CA ARG A 107 -9.49 0.62 -2.92
C ARG A 107 -9.77 1.90 -2.13
N ALA A 108 -9.43 3.06 -2.69
CA ALA A 108 -9.72 4.35 -2.11
C ALA A 108 -11.20 4.68 -2.19
N GLU A 109 -11.79 4.45 -3.36
CA GLU A 109 -13.24 4.56 -3.58
C GLU A 109 -14.02 3.60 -2.66
N GLN A 110 -13.66 2.31 -2.64
CA GLN A 110 -14.29 1.32 -1.73
C GLN A 110 -14.13 1.68 -0.25
N GLY A 111 -13.04 2.35 0.11
CA GLY A 111 -12.73 2.70 1.49
C GLY A 111 -13.23 4.07 1.93
N ASN A 112 -13.83 4.86 1.02
CA ASN A 112 -14.18 6.26 1.21
C ASN A 112 -13.00 7.11 1.71
N TYR A 113 -11.86 7.03 1.02
CA TYR A 113 -10.71 7.91 1.21
C TYR A 113 -10.15 8.40 -0.13
N GLN A 114 -9.23 9.35 -0.09
CA GLN A 114 -8.77 10.11 -1.26
C GLN A 114 -8.11 9.22 -2.33
N THR A 115 -8.54 9.35 -3.58
CA THR A 115 -7.91 8.79 -4.78
C THR A 115 -6.74 9.67 -5.24
N LEU A 116 -5.86 9.11 -6.07
CA LEU A 116 -4.80 9.88 -6.71
C LEU A 116 -5.38 10.82 -7.76
N ASP A 117 -5.00 12.10 -7.70
CA ASP A 117 -5.32 13.04 -8.75
C ASP A 117 -4.48 12.80 -10.03
N LYS A 118 -4.92 13.42 -11.12
CA LYS A 118 -4.30 13.26 -12.44
C LYS A 118 -2.83 13.69 -12.47
N VAL A 119 -2.46 14.71 -11.70
CA VAL A 119 -1.08 15.23 -11.67
C VAL A 119 -0.17 14.21 -11.00
N HIS A 120 -0.57 13.68 -9.84
CA HIS A 120 0.14 12.62 -9.15
C HIS A 120 0.27 11.36 -10.00
N VAL A 121 -0.81 10.94 -10.69
CA VAL A 121 -0.77 9.78 -11.59
C VAL A 121 0.26 10.01 -12.71
N ASN A 122 0.21 11.15 -13.39
CA ASN A 122 1.15 11.44 -14.48
C ASN A 122 2.60 11.51 -13.99
N ASN A 123 2.84 12.10 -12.82
CA ASN A 123 4.18 12.14 -12.22
C ASN A 123 4.71 10.73 -11.96
N ILE A 124 3.90 9.84 -11.38
CA ILE A 124 4.29 8.44 -11.14
C ILE A 124 4.59 7.72 -12.46
N LEU A 125 3.70 7.82 -13.45
CA LEU A 125 3.87 7.11 -14.72
C LEU A 125 5.11 7.58 -15.48
N SER A 126 5.50 8.86 -15.35
CA SER A 126 6.70 9.39 -15.98
C SER A 126 8.01 8.77 -15.46
N LEU A 127 7.96 8.08 -14.31
CA LEU A 127 9.11 7.38 -13.73
C LEU A 127 9.40 6.03 -14.39
N TYR A 128 8.55 5.58 -15.33
CA TYR A 128 8.62 4.25 -15.93
C TYR A 128 8.66 4.33 -17.46
N PRO A 129 9.34 3.37 -18.13
CA PRO A 129 9.35 3.32 -19.58
C PRO A 129 7.95 2.99 -20.13
N THR A 130 7.65 3.55 -21.31
CA THR A 130 6.36 3.34 -21.98
C THR A 130 6.25 2.01 -22.73
N LYS A 131 7.38 1.30 -22.92
CA LYS A 131 7.47 -0.05 -23.48
C LYS A 131 8.62 -0.82 -22.83
#